data_AF-A0A9D6ECA0-F1
#
_entry.id   AF-A0A9D6ECA0-F1
#
_cell.length_a   1.000
_cell.length_b   1.000
_cell.length_c   1.000
_cell.angle_alpha   90.00
_cell.angle_beta   90.00
_cell.angle_gamma   90.00
#
_symmetry.space_group_name_H-M   'P 1'
#
loop_
_entity.id
_entity.type
_entity.pdbx_description
1 polymer ?
#
loop_
_entity_poly.entity_id
_entity_poly.type
_entity_poly.pdbx_seq_one_letter_code
_entity_poly.pdbx_strand_id
1 'polypeptide(L)'
;AEVFKDGHDVAIFVCGSLVYNALMAALELEKEKISAAVVNIHTIKPFDSDTILKYADKTRAVVTVEEHQIHGGLGGAVAELLANEMPTPLEFIGVHDSFGESGKPEELIEKYGMGVGSIKKAVKKVLSRK
;
A
#
# COMPACT_ATOMS: atom_id res chain seq x y z
N ALA A 1 -11.87 5.30 -6.30
CA ALA A 1 -11.24 4.58 -5.18
C ALA A 1 -12.26 4.43 -4.06
N GLU A 2 -12.03 3.50 -3.13
CA GLU A 2 -12.94 3.29 -1.99
C GLU A 2 -12.14 3.34 -0.68
N VAL A 3 -12.57 4.19 0.26
CA VAL A 3 -11.92 4.33 1.56
C VAL A 3 -12.57 3.36 2.54
N PHE A 4 -11.85 2.29 2.90
CA PHE A 4 -12.35 1.31 3.88
C PHE A 4 -12.03 1.69 5.32
N LYS A 5 -10.94 2.42 5.55
CA LYS A 5 -10.57 2.92 6.87
C LYS A 5 -9.90 4.28 6.74
N ASP A 6 -10.30 5.23 7.58
CA ASP A 6 -9.63 6.52 7.68
C ASP A 6 -8.41 6.47 8.63
N GLY A 7 -7.48 7.39 8.44
CA GLY A 7 -6.26 7.51 9.24
C GLY A 7 -5.45 8.76 8.89
N HIS A 8 -4.45 9.10 9.69
CA HIS A 8 -3.68 10.35 9.57
C HIS A 8 -2.15 10.19 9.57
N ASP A 9 -1.61 9.01 9.89
CA ASP A 9 -0.15 8.83 9.95
C ASP A 9 0.42 8.35 8.62
N VAL A 10 -0.28 7.42 7.95
CA VAL A 10 0.14 6.80 6.68
C VAL A 10 -1.09 6.43 5.84
N ALA A 11 -0.99 6.55 4.52
CA ALA A 11 -1.98 6.04 3.58
C ALA A 11 -1.50 4.71 2.97
N ILE A 12 -2.30 3.65 3.12
CA ILE A 12 -2.10 2.37 2.46
C ILE A 12 -3.04 2.31 1.25
N PHE A 13 -2.48 2.45 0.05
CA PHE A 13 -3.19 2.26 -1.22
C PHE A 13 -3.06 0.79 -1.63
N VAL A 14 -4.17 0.07 -1.69
CA VAL A 14 -4.18 -1.38 -1.91
C VAL A 14 -5.14 -1.76 -3.04
N CYS A 15 -4.90 -2.86 -3.73
CA CYS A 15 -5.86 -3.41 -4.69
C CYS A 15 -5.97 -4.94 -4.61
N GLY A 16 -7.09 -5.48 -5.08
CA GLY A 16 -7.28 -6.92 -5.25
C GLY A 16 -7.40 -7.71 -3.94
N SER A 17 -6.84 -8.91 -3.93
CA SER A 17 -6.90 -9.88 -2.82
C SER A 17 -6.30 -9.35 -1.51
N LEU A 18 -5.30 -8.47 -1.59
CA LEU A 18 -4.53 -7.98 -0.44
C LEU A 18 -5.25 -6.91 0.40
N VAL A 19 -6.45 -6.48 0.00
CA VAL A 19 -7.26 -5.51 0.77
C VAL A 19 -7.48 -6.01 2.20
N TYR A 20 -7.77 -7.30 2.38
CA TYR A 20 -7.94 -7.90 3.70
C TYR A 20 -6.66 -7.78 4.53
N ASN A 21 -5.50 -8.11 3.96
CA ASN A 21 -4.20 -8.02 4.63
C ASN A 21 -3.87 -6.57 5.03
N ALA A 22 -4.21 -5.59 4.19
CA ALA A 22 -4.03 -4.17 4.50
C ALA A 22 -4.92 -3.71 5.69
N LEU A 23 -6.17 -4.16 5.74
CA LEU A 23 -7.07 -3.87 6.87
C LEU A 23 -6.57 -4.51 8.17
N MET A 24 -6.11 -5.76 8.11
CA MET A 24 -5.52 -6.44 9.27
C MET A 24 -4.23 -5.75 9.74
N ALA A 25 -3.38 -5.30 8.82
CA ALA A 25 -2.19 -4.51 9.15
C ALA A 25 -2.57 -3.20 9.84
N ALA A 26 -3.58 -2.47 9.34
CA ALA A 26 -4.06 -1.24 9.95
C ALA A 26 -4.60 -1.47 11.37
N LEU A 27 -5.36 -2.55 11.60
CA LEU A 27 -5.86 -2.93 12.91
C LEU A 27 -4.72 -3.23 13.90
N GLU A 28 -3.66 -3.88 13.46
CA GLU A 28 -2.49 -4.13 14.31
C GLU A 28 -1.66 -2.89 14.57
N LEU A 29 -1.49 -2.02 13.57
CA LEU A 29 -0.78 -0.74 13.71
C LEU A 29 -1.47 0.20 14.70
N GLU A 30 -2.79 0.15 14.79
CA GLU A 30 -3.55 0.95 15.76
C GLU A 30 -3.19 0.59 17.21
N LYS A 31 -2.92 -0.69 17.50
CA LYS A 31 -2.41 -1.14 18.82
C LYS A 31 -1.03 -0.57 19.13
N GLU A 32 -0.28 -0.21 18.10
CA GLU A 32 1.03 0.45 18.17
C GLU A 32 0.93 1.98 18.08
N LYS A 33 -0.29 2.54 18.17
CA LYS A 33 -0.59 3.98 18.07
C LYS A 33 -0.25 4.59 16.71
N ILE A 34 -0.31 3.80 15.64
CA ILE A 34 -0.15 4.25 14.25
C ILE A 34 -1.51 4.21 13.54
N SER A 35 -2.00 5.38 13.14
CA SER A 35 -3.26 5.58 12.45
C SER A 35 -3.11 5.48 10.93
N ALA A 36 -3.24 4.25 10.41
CA ALA A 36 -3.20 4.00 8.97
C ALA A 36 -4.57 4.18 8.32
N ALA A 37 -4.62 4.93 7.21
CA ALA A 37 -5.74 4.92 6.28
C ALA A 37 -5.58 3.74 5.30
N VAL A 38 -6.69 3.08 4.95
CA VAL A 38 -6.70 1.99 3.97
C VAL A 38 -7.67 2.35 2.86
N VAL A 39 -7.14 2.50 1.64
CA VAL A 39 -7.87 2.94 0.47
C VAL A 39 -7.68 1.91 -0.65
N ASN A 40 -8.80 1.33 -1.09
CA ASN A 40 -8.84 0.38 -2.19
C ASN A 40 -8.86 1.09 -3.54
N ILE A 41 -7.82 0.86 -4.33
CA ILE A 41 -7.66 1.34 -5.71
C ILE A 41 -8.04 0.19 -6.65
N HIS A 42 -9.32 -0.17 -6.69
CA HIS A 42 -9.83 -1.27 -7.51
C HIS A 42 -9.67 -1.03 -9.03
N THR A 43 -9.57 0.23 -9.44
CA THR A 43 -9.33 0.62 -10.84
C THR A 43 -7.96 1.28 -10.93
N ILE A 44 -6.97 0.55 -11.45
CA ILE A 44 -5.59 1.05 -11.65
C ILE A 44 -5.51 2.04 -12.81
N LYS A 45 -6.37 1.89 -13.83
CA LYS A 45 -6.42 2.82 -14.95
C LYS A 45 -7.83 2.92 -15.54
N PRO A 46 -8.41 4.14 -15.66
CA PRO A 46 -7.97 5.36 -14.98
C PRO A 46 -8.16 5.23 -13.46
N PHE A 47 -7.19 5.67 -12.68
CA PHE A 47 -7.25 5.65 -11.21
C PHE A 47 -7.68 7.01 -10.66
N ASP A 48 -8.19 6.99 -9.43
CA ASP A 48 -8.74 8.14 -8.73
C ASP A 48 -7.62 8.97 -8.08
N SER A 49 -6.99 9.83 -8.91
CA SER A 49 -5.85 10.66 -8.51
C SER A 49 -6.20 11.62 -7.38
N ASP A 50 -7.41 12.19 -7.37
CA ASP A 50 -7.87 13.14 -6.35
C ASP A 50 -7.88 12.50 -4.96
N THR A 51 -8.42 11.27 -4.86
CA THR A 51 -8.42 10.54 -3.59
C THR A 51 -7.00 10.20 -3.13
N ILE A 52 -6.12 9.79 -4.05
CA ILE A 52 -4.72 9.49 -3.72
C ILE A 52 -3.99 10.73 -3.22
N LEU A 53 -4.08 11.85 -3.94
CA LEU A 53 -3.45 13.11 -3.53
C LEU A 53 -4.00 13.61 -2.21
N LYS A 54 -5.32 13.54 -1.99
CA LYS A 54 -5.94 13.89 -0.70
C LYS A 54 -5.33 13.10 0.46
N TYR A 55 -5.17 11.78 0.31
CA TYR A 55 -4.65 10.94 1.39
C TYR A 55 -3.14 11.03 1.54
N ALA A 56 -2.41 11.21 0.44
CA ALA A 56 -0.97 11.45 0.48
C ALA A 56 -0.67 12.80 1.18
N ASP A 57 -1.48 13.84 0.96
CA ASP A 57 -1.29 15.13 1.63
C ASP A 57 -1.66 15.03 3.11
N LYS A 58 -2.81 14.41 3.41
CA LYS A 58 -3.28 14.19 4.78
C LYS A 58 -2.25 13.44 5.64
N THR A 59 -1.63 12.40 5.07
CA THR A 59 -0.79 11.48 5.84
C THR A 59 0.70 11.73 5.67
N ARG A 60 1.12 12.38 4.58
CA ARG A 60 2.53 12.69 4.25
C ARG A 60 3.45 11.45 4.21
N ALA A 61 2.88 10.26 4.10
CA ALA A 61 3.59 8.99 3.98
C ALA A 61 2.68 7.94 3.32
N VAL A 62 3.21 7.19 2.36
CA VAL A 62 2.41 6.28 1.52
C VAL A 62 3.03 4.88 1.45
N VAL A 63 2.17 3.87 1.47
CA VAL A 63 2.53 2.48 1.13
C VAL A 63 1.58 1.99 0.06
N THR A 64 2.09 1.43 -1.04
CA THR A 64 1.26 0.74 -2.04
C THR A 64 1.33 -0.76 -1.83
N VAL A 65 0.22 -1.46 -2.01
CA VAL A 65 0.10 -2.91 -1.77
C VAL A 65 -0.63 -3.57 -2.94
N GLU A 66 0.05 -4.43 -3.67
CA GLU A 66 -0.51 -5.13 -4.83
C GLU A 66 0.02 -6.56 -4.98
N GLU A 67 -0.82 -7.49 -5.44
CA GLU A 67 -0.39 -8.83 -5.84
C GLU A 67 0.09 -8.82 -7.29
N HIS A 68 1.12 -8.01 -7.55
CA HIS A 68 1.72 -7.79 -8.87
C HIS A 68 3.20 -7.42 -8.68
N GLN A 69 3.98 -7.36 -9.77
CA GLN A 69 5.31 -6.77 -9.72
C GLN A 69 5.24 -5.32 -9.19
N ILE A 70 6.18 -4.93 -8.34
CA ILE A 70 6.27 -3.53 -7.87
C ILE A 70 6.53 -2.54 -9.00
N HIS A 71 7.00 -3.02 -10.16
CA HIS A 71 7.25 -2.24 -11.36
C HIS A 71 6.06 -2.34 -12.34
N GLY A 72 5.57 -1.18 -12.80
CA GLY A 72 4.51 -1.09 -13.81
C GLY A 72 3.08 -1.33 -13.30
N GLY A 73 2.90 -1.60 -12.00
CA GLY A 73 1.59 -1.79 -11.37
C GLY A 73 1.04 -0.55 -10.65
N LEU A 74 0.23 -0.78 -9.61
CA LEU A 74 -0.34 0.25 -8.74
C LEU A 74 0.75 1.16 -8.16
N GLY A 75 1.82 0.55 -7.65
CA GLY A 75 2.98 1.23 -7.08
C GLY A 75 3.56 2.23 -8.06
N GLY A 76 3.90 1.76 -9.26
CA GLY A 76 4.43 2.61 -10.33
C GLY A 76 3.52 3.78 -10.65
N ALA A 77 2.22 3.53 -10.85
CA ALA A 77 1.25 4.57 -11.17
C ALA A 77 1.11 5.63 -10.06
N VAL A 78 1.09 5.21 -8.79
CA VAL A 78 1.07 6.13 -7.64
C VAL A 78 2.37 6.91 -7.53
N ALA A 79 3.53 6.27 -7.76
CA ALA A 79 4.82 6.93 -7.73
C ALA A 79 4.94 8.02 -8.80
N GLU A 80 4.47 7.75 -10.02
CA GLU A 80 4.43 8.73 -11.11
C GLU A 80 3.58 9.95 -10.75
N LEU A 81 2.38 9.73 -10.21
CA LEU A 81 1.49 10.80 -9.76
C LEU A 81 2.13 11.64 -8.65
N LEU A 82 2.67 10.99 -7.61
CA LEU A 82 3.29 11.69 -6.48
C LEU A 82 4.55 12.43 -6.90
N ALA A 83 5.37 11.87 -7.79
CA ALA A 83 6.56 12.56 -8.28
C ALA A 83 6.22 13.84 -9.05
N ASN A 84 5.08 13.88 -9.76
CA ASN A 84 4.67 15.05 -10.53
C ASN A 84 3.99 16.11 -9.67
N GLU A 85 3.07 15.70 -8.81
CA GLU A 85 2.17 16.62 -8.11
C GLU A 85 2.60 16.91 -6.67
N MET A 86 3.09 15.90 -5.94
CA MET A 86 3.36 16.00 -4.51
C MET A 86 4.34 14.93 -4.00
N PRO A 87 5.66 15.19 -4.10
CA PRO A 87 6.67 14.24 -3.66
C PRO A 87 6.47 13.85 -2.19
N THR A 88 6.17 12.57 -1.97
CA THR A 88 5.82 12.01 -0.66
C THR A 88 6.61 10.72 -0.44
N PRO A 89 7.15 10.44 0.77
CA PRO A 89 7.77 9.15 1.06
C PRO A 89 6.84 7.99 0.70
N LEU A 90 7.35 7.03 -0.08
CA LEU A 90 6.60 5.91 -0.64
C LEU A 90 7.36 4.60 -0.46
N GLU A 91 6.70 3.55 0.03
CA GLU A 91 7.17 2.15 -0.02
C GLU A 91 6.25 1.29 -0.88
N PHE A 92 6.82 0.24 -1.47
CA PHE A 92 6.13 -0.69 -2.35
C PHE A 92 6.04 -2.06 -1.69
N ILE A 93 4.83 -2.62 -1.63
CA ILE A 93 4.57 -4.03 -1.32
C ILE A 93 4.01 -4.69 -2.58
N GLY A 94 4.72 -5.71 -3.03
CA GLY A 94 4.40 -6.53 -4.20
C GLY A 94 5.55 -7.48 -4.49
N VAL A 95 5.51 -8.11 -5.66
CA VAL A 95 6.57 -9.03 -6.09
C VAL A 95 7.79 -8.26 -6.60
N HIS A 96 8.98 -8.68 -6.20
CA HIS A 96 10.25 -8.08 -6.59
C HIS A 96 10.93 -8.91 -7.68
N ASP A 97 10.73 -8.51 -8.94
CA ASP A 97 11.38 -9.04 -10.16
C ASP A 97 11.64 -10.55 -10.14
N SER A 98 10.57 -11.30 -9.90
CA SER A 98 10.60 -12.75 -9.80
C SER A 98 9.33 -13.37 -10.39
N PHE A 99 9.46 -14.61 -10.85
CA PHE A 99 8.33 -15.39 -11.35
C PHE A 99 7.50 -15.96 -10.21
N GLY A 100 6.22 -16.22 -10.52
CA GLY A 100 5.30 -16.93 -9.64
C GLY A 100 5.67 -18.41 -9.48
N GLU A 101 5.19 -19.01 -8.41
CA GLU A 101 5.40 -20.42 -8.09
C GLU A 101 4.07 -21.10 -7.75
N SER A 102 4.04 -22.44 -7.86
CA SER A 102 2.90 -23.23 -7.42
C SER A 102 2.92 -23.38 -5.89
N GLY A 103 1.81 -23.05 -5.24
CA GLY A 103 1.67 -23.15 -3.78
C GLY A 103 0.29 -22.74 -3.33
N LYS A 104 0.05 -22.80 -2.02
CA LYS A 104 -1.20 -22.25 -1.46
C LYS A 104 -1.13 -20.72 -1.46
N PRO A 105 -2.23 -20.01 -1.75
CA PRO A 105 -2.22 -18.54 -1.82
C PRO A 105 -1.62 -17.86 -0.58
N GLU A 106 -2.00 -18.30 0.61
CA GLU A 106 -1.50 -17.75 1.89
C GLU A 106 0.01 -17.92 2.06
N GLU A 107 0.55 -19.08 1.68
CA GLU A 107 1.98 -19.38 1.76
C GLU A 107 2.77 -18.51 0.77
N LEU A 108 2.21 -18.27 -0.43
CA LEU A 108 2.83 -17.42 -1.45
C LEU A 108 2.79 -15.94 -1.04
N ILE A 109 1.68 -15.44 -0.50
CA ILE A 109 1.57 -14.05 0.01
C ILE A 109 2.67 -13.77 1.04
N GLU A 110 2.89 -14.68 1.99
CA GLU A 110 3.95 -14.52 2.98
C GLU A 110 5.35 -14.63 2.36
N LYS A 111 5.57 -15.61 1.49
CA LYS A 111 6.86 -15.82 0.80
C LYS A 111 7.31 -14.60 -0.01
N TYR A 112 6.38 -13.98 -0.75
CA TYR A 112 6.65 -12.78 -1.54
C TYR A 112 6.59 -11.49 -0.72
N GLY A 113 6.40 -11.57 0.60
CA GLY A 113 6.45 -10.40 1.46
C GLY A 113 5.24 -9.46 1.32
N MET A 114 4.07 -9.99 0.99
CA MET A 114 2.81 -9.24 0.85
C MET A 114 1.87 -9.43 2.07
N GLY A 115 2.29 -10.23 3.04
CA GLY A 115 1.58 -10.48 4.28
C GLY A 115 1.43 -9.26 5.20
N VAL A 116 0.60 -9.42 6.24
CA VAL A 116 0.31 -8.38 7.24
C VAL A 116 1.60 -7.83 7.87
N GLY A 117 2.52 -8.71 8.26
CA GLY A 117 3.80 -8.33 8.87
C GLY A 117 4.65 -7.46 7.95
N SER A 118 4.66 -7.75 6.66
CA SER A 118 5.43 -7.00 5.66
C SER A 118 4.85 -5.61 5.43
N ILE A 119 3.51 -5.49 5.33
CA ILE A 119 2.82 -4.20 5.22
C ILE A 119 3.15 -3.32 6.44
N LYS A 120 3.08 -3.87 7.66
CA LYS A 120 3.44 -3.15 8.89
C LYS A 120 4.90 -2.66 8.88
N LYS A 121 5.81 -3.51 8.41
CA LYS A 121 7.23 -3.16 8.31
C LYS A 121 7.45 -2.02 7.30
N ALA A 122 6.79 -2.06 6.15
CA ALA A 122 6.82 -0.98 5.17
C ALA A 122 6.25 0.33 5.73
N VAL A 123 5.12 0.27 6.45
CA VAL A 123 4.55 1.43 7.15
C VAL A 123 5.55 2.07 8.08
N LYS A 124 6.19 1.29 8.98
CA LYS A 124 7.18 1.83 9.91
C LYS A 124 8.39 2.44 9.19
N LYS A 125 8.83 1.81 8.09
CA LYS A 125 9.95 2.28 7.27
C LYS A 125 9.63 3.58 6.51
N VAL A 126 8.40 3.75 6.00
CA VAL A 126 8.03 5.00 5.33
C VAL A 126 7.88 6.14 6.33
N LEU A 127 7.33 5.86 7.51
CA LEU A 127 7.17 6.85 8.59
C LEU A 127 8.51 7.39 9.10
N SER A 128 9.60 6.62 9.06
CA SER A 128 10.93 7.12 9.44
C SER A 128 11.57 8.03 8.39
N ARG A 129 10.95 8.19 7.22
CA ARG A 129 11.42 9.09 6.13
C ARG A 129 10.54 10.34 5.99
N LYS A 130 9.52 10.48 6.82
CA LYS A 130 8.67 11.66 6.92
C LYS A 130 9.39 12.76 7.69
#